data_AF-A0A927UXP9-F1
#
_entry.id   AF-A0A927UXP9-F1
#
_cell.length_a   1.000
_cell.length_b   1.000
_cell.length_c   1.000
_cell.angle_alpha   90.00
_cell.angle_beta   90.00
_cell.angle_gamma   90.00
#
_symmetry.space_group_name_H-M   'P 1'
#
loop_
_entity.id
_entity.type
_entity.pdbx_description
1 polymer ?
#
loop_
_entity_poly.entity_id
_entity_poly.type
_entity_poly.pdbx_seq_one_letter_code
_entity_poly.pdbx_strand_id
1 'polypeptide(L)'
;MKKKDIKLIQSNISKRMTRLVVDIIDKNICSDDKKIHERIWKAIYRTKGCFYESSYVRAYTGKSYYDIEHDEKTRTIEKINNLNYINQMLITMVVLVSSVGEIVGYDGTYKSETGDAIRLTGEVLADYGWYYEDGEEEVVNGTSELYVKNREGL
;
A
#
# COMPACT_ATOMS: atom_id res chain seq x y z
N MET A 1 -5.40 -15.84 -17.44
CA MET A 1 -5.22 -16.52 -16.13
C MET A 1 -4.20 -15.74 -15.31
N LYS A 2 -2.90 -15.80 -15.67
CA LYS A 2 -1.77 -15.14 -14.98
C LYS A 2 -1.98 -13.67 -14.54
N LYS A 3 -2.56 -12.81 -15.39
CA LYS A 3 -2.83 -11.40 -15.04
C LYS A 3 -3.80 -11.25 -13.85
N LYS A 4 -4.85 -12.09 -13.78
CA LYS A 4 -5.81 -12.04 -12.66
C LYS A 4 -5.12 -12.44 -11.35
N ASP A 5 -4.21 -13.41 -11.42
CA ASP A 5 -3.45 -13.90 -10.26
C ASP A 5 -2.51 -12.81 -9.74
N ILE A 6 -1.77 -12.13 -10.62
CA ILE A 6 -0.92 -10.98 -10.25
C ILE A 6 -1.74 -9.88 -9.56
N LYS A 7 -2.91 -9.53 -10.10
CA LYS A 7 -3.79 -8.52 -9.48
C LYS A 7 -4.31 -8.95 -8.12
N LEU A 8 -4.63 -10.23 -7.96
CA LEU A 8 -5.09 -10.79 -6.69
C LEU A 8 -3.97 -10.71 -5.64
N ILE A 9 -2.76 -11.10 -6.01
CA ILE A 9 -1.56 -10.98 -5.17
C ILE A 9 -1.33 -9.52 -4.77
N GLN A 10 -1.30 -8.59 -5.74
CA GLN A 10 -1.17 -7.16 -5.46
C GLN A 10 -2.25 -6.68 -4.48
N SER A 11 -3.52 -7.05 -4.70
CA SER A 11 -4.63 -6.64 -3.83
C SER A 11 -4.49 -7.19 -2.42
N ASN A 12 -4.03 -8.44 -2.27
CA ASN A 12 -3.82 -9.07 -0.96
C ASN A 12 -2.68 -8.37 -0.20
N ILE A 13 -1.55 -8.12 -0.86
CA ILE A 13 -0.44 -7.34 -0.30
C ILE A 13 -0.93 -5.99 0.25
N SER A 14 -1.62 -5.19 -0.58
CA SER A 14 -2.11 -3.86 -0.17
C SER A 14 -3.08 -3.92 1.03
N LYS A 15 -3.95 -4.93 1.08
CA LYS A 15 -4.87 -5.14 2.21
C LYS A 15 -4.12 -5.50 3.50
N ARG A 16 -3.15 -6.42 3.42
CA ARG A 16 -2.35 -6.82 4.59
C ARG A 16 -1.49 -5.66 5.10
N MET A 17 -0.87 -4.87 4.21
CA MET A 17 -0.11 -3.66 4.57
C MET A 17 -0.99 -2.62 5.25
N THR A 18 -2.19 -2.38 4.72
CA THR A 18 -3.15 -1.43 5.30
C THR A 18 -3.56 -1.86 6.71
N ARG A 19 -3.88 -3.15 6.89
CA ARG A 19 -4.22 -3.70 8.21
C ARG A 19 -3.07 -3.52 9.21
N LEU A 20 -1.84 -3.84 8.80
CA LEU A 20 -0.66 -3.67 9.65
C LEU A 20 -0.47 -2.20 10.06
N VAL A 21 -0.62 -1.24 9.15
CA VAL A 21 -0.49 0.18 9.48
C VAL A 21 -1.57 0.67 10.44
N VAL A 22 -2.82 0.25 10.25
CA VAL A 22 -3.90 0.55 11.20
C VAL A 22 -3.55 0.00 12.59
N ASP A 23 -3.03 -1.23 12.67
CA ASP A 23 -2.61 -1.83 13.94
C ASP A 23 -1.42 -1.09 14.59
N ILE A 24 -0.44 -0.64 13.80
CA ILE A 24 0.71 0.16 14.28
C ILE A 24 0.23 1.48 14.89
N ILE A 25 -0.69 2.16 14.20
CA ILE A 25 -1.24 3.44 14.65
C ILE A 25 -2.07 3.26 15.92
N ASP A 26 -2.96 2.27 15.95
CA ASP A 26 -3.87 2.04 17.07
C ASP A 26 -3.13 1.59 18.34
N LYS A 27 -1.98 0.92 18.18
CA LYS A 27 -1.11 0.51 19.29
C LYS A 27 -0.01 1.52 19.60
N ASN A 28 0.08 2.62 18.85
CA ASN A 28 1.09 3.67 18.99
C ASN A 28 2.53 3.13 19.01
N ILE A 29 2.86 2.26 18.04
CA ILE A 29 4.15 1.54 17.99
C ILE A 29 5.23 2.32 17.20
N CYS A 30 4.83 3.19 16.28
CA CYS A 30 5.78 3.88 15.39
C CYS A 30 6.73 4.79 16.19
N SER A 31 8.04 4.60 16.02
CA SER A 31 9.03 5.55 16.50
C SER A 31 8.96 6.84 15.69
N ASP A 32 9.16 7.98 16.35
CA ASP A 32 9.24 9.28 15.69
C ASP A 32 10.71 9.66 15.50
N ASP A 33 11.34 9.13 14.45
CA ASP A 33 12.74 9.41 14.11
C ASP A 33 12.92 9.85 12.65
N LYS A 34 13.91 10.69 12.39
CA LYS A 34 14.11 11.29 11.06
C LYS A 34 14.29 10.26 9.94
N LYS A 35 14.91 9.10 10.21
CA LYS A 35 15.17 8.09 9.19
C LYS A 35 13.87 7.42 8.74
N ILE A 36 12.94 7.18 9.67
CA ILE A 36 11.63 6.61 9.31
C ILE A 36 10.81 7.60 8.46
N HIS A 37 10.84 8.91 8.78
CA HIS A 37 10.19 9.95 7.98
C HIS A 37 10.66 9.95 6.53
N GLU A 38 11.99 9.91 6.31
CA GLU A 38 12.58 9.92 4.97
C GLU A 38 12.18 8.67 4.16
N ARG A 39 12.16 7.50 4.79
CA ARG A 39 11.74 6.25 4.14
C ARG A 39 10.26 6.26 3.77
N ILE A 40 9.39 6.69 4.68
CA ILE A 40 7.94 6.82 4.41
C ILE A 40 7.70 7.83 3.28
N TRP A 41 8.35 8.99 3.34
CA TRP A 41 8.20 10.02 2.30
C TRP A 41 8.65 9.52 0.93
N LYS A 42 9.78 8.79 0.86
CA LYS A 42 10.25 8.18 -0.38
C LYS A 42 9.24 7.18 -0.94
N ALA A 43 8.60 6.36 -0.10
CA ALA A 43 7.56 5.44 -0.52
C ALA A 43 6.32 6.18 -1.06
N ILE A 44 5.84 7.19 -0.33
CA ILE A 44 4.73 8.07 -0.75
C ILE A 44 5.03 8.71 -2.11
N TYR A 45 6.20 9.33 -2.26
CA TYR A 45 6.58 10.05 -3.48
C TYR A 45 6.59 9.13 -4.72
N ARG A 46 6.98 7.86 -4.56
CA ARG A 46 7.01 6.89 -5.66
C ARG A 46 5.64 6.52 -6.20
N THR A 47 4.59 6.63 -5.40
CA THR A 47 3.23 6.38 -5.88
C THR A 47 2.77 7.41 -6.93
N LYS A 48 3.35 8.63 -6.91
CA LYS A 48 2.90 9.80 -7.70
C LYS A 48 1.38 10.03 -7.61
N GLY A 49 0.74 9.57 -6.54
CA GLY A 49 -0.70 9.52 -6.39
C GLY A 49 -1.27 10.72 -5.66
N CYS A 50 -2.59 10.87 -5.75
CA CYS A 50 -3.39 11.73 -4.89
C CYS A 50 -4.15 10.89 -3.87
N PHE A 51 -4.52 11.50 -2.75
CA PHE A 51 -5.34 10.88 -1.71
C PHE A 51 -6.56 11.75 -1.41
N TYR A 52 -7.62 11.09 -0.93
CA TYR A 52 -8.89 11.72 -0.56
C TYR A 52 -9.31 11.21 0.82
N GLU A 53 -10.04 12.01 1.59
CA GLU A 53 -10.59 11.61 2.91
C GLU A 53 -11.29 10.24 2.86
N SER A 54 -12.04 9.98 1.79
CA SER A 54 -12.72 8.70 1.53
C SER A 54 -11.79 7.49 1.52
N SER A 55 -10.53 7.68 1.11
CA SER A 55 -9.52 6.62 1.06
C SER A 55 -9.00 6.27 2.45
N TYR A 56 -8.84 7.26 3.33
CA TYR A 56 -8.47 7.03 4.73
C TYR A 56 -9.59 6.34 5.49
N VAL A 57 -10.84 6.77 5.28
CA VAL A 57 -12.01 6.13 5.90
C VAL A 57 -12.11 4.66 5.46
N ARG A 58 -11.88 4.37 4.19
CA ARG A 58 -11.82 2.99 3.69
C ARG A 58 -10.68 2.19 4.29
N ALA A 59 -9.51 2.80 4.50
CA ALA A 59 -8.37 2.12 5.12
C ALA A 59 -8.68 1.66 6.55
N TYR A 60 -9.38 2.48 7.34
CA TYR A 60 -9.77 2.12 8.72
C TYR A 60 -10.97 1.17 8.80
N THR A 61 -11.98 1.35 7.95
CA THR A 61 -13.25 0.61 8.08
C THR A 61 -13.36 -0.60 7.17
N GLY A 62 -12.53 -0.67 6.12
CA GLY A 62 -12.66 -1.64 5.02
C GLY A 62 -13.88 -1.42 4.12
N LYS A 63 -14.74 -0.44 4.42
CA LYS A 63 -16.01 -0.16 3.73
C LYS A 63 -15.87 0.98 2.72
N SER A 64 -16.76 1.00 1.74
CA SER A 64 -16.90 2.16 0.85
C SER A 64 -17.36 3.38 1.65
N TYR A 65 -16.88 4.57 1.29
CA TYR A 65 -17.29 5.81 1.96
C TYR A 65 -18.80 6.04 1.94
N TYR A 66 -19.51 5.55 0.93
CA TYR A 66 -20.96 5.72 0.78
C TYR A 66 -21.79 4.69 1.58
N ASP A 67 -21.16 3.59 2.00
CA ASP A 67 -21.83 2.47 2.67
C ASP A 67 -21.61 2.48 4.20
N ILE A 68 -21.00 3.53 4.73
CA ILE A 68 -20.68 3.68 6.16
C ILE A 68 -21.74 4.54 6.83
N GLU A 69 -22.22 4.07 7.97
CA GLU A 69 -23.12 4.79 8.86
C GLU A 69 -22.55 6.15 9.25
N HIS A 70 -23.40 7.18 9.34
CA HIS A 70 -22.96 8.55 9.58
C HIS A 70 -22.08 8.68 10.82
N ASP A 71 -22.46 8.04 11.92
CA ASP A 71 -21.72 8.15 13.19
C ASP A 71 -20.36 7.41 13.14
N GLU A 72 -20.28 6.27 12.47
CA GLU A 72 -19.03 5.52 12.27
C GLU A 72 -18.07 6.34 11.40
N LYS A 73 -18.59 6.99 10.36
CA LYS A 73 -17.84 7.87 9.46
C LYS A 73 -17.27 9.07 10.19
N THR A 74 -18.10 9.81 10.94
CA THR A 74 -17.66 10.99 11.69
C THR A 74 -16.56 10.64 12.70
N ARG A 75 -16.74 9.57 13.49
CA ARG A 75 -15.71 9.12 14.45
C ARG A 75 -14.41 8.72 13.76
N THR A 76 -14.49 8.10 12.59
CA THR A 76 -13.32 7.71 11.81
C THR A 76 -12.58 8.94 11.30
N ILE A 77 -13.28 9.93 10.75
CA ILE A 77 -12.70 11.20 10.29
C ILE A 77 -12.06 11.97 11.46
N GLU A 78 -12.74 12.06 12.60
CA GLU A 78 -12.18 12.67 13.81
C GLU A 78 -10.90 11.97 14.28
N LYS A 79 -10.87 10.63 14.25
CA LYS A 79 -9.67 9.85 14.56
C LYS A 79 -8.52 10.20 13.60
N ILE A 80 -8.78 10.24 12.30
CA ILE A 80 -7.79 10.55 11.26
C ILE A 80 -7.23 11.97 11.45
N ASN A 81 -8.09 12.95 11.70
CA ASN A 81 -7.69 14.35 11.87
C ASN A 81 -6.84 14.59 13.12
N ASN A 82 -6.96 13.72 14.14
CA ASN A 82 -6.20 13.81 15.39
C ASN A 82 -4.93 12.94 15.40
N LEU A 83 -4.58 12.28 14.29
CA LEU A 83 -3.33 11.55 14.19
C LEU A 83 -2.13 12.49 14.30
N ASN A 84 -1.08 12.05 14.99
CA ASN A 84 0.22 12.74 14.94
C ASN A 84 0.83 12.65 13.53
N TYR A 85 1.84 13.48 13.26
CA TYR A 85 2.40 13.62 11.92
C TYR A 85 2.95 12.31 11.34
N ILE A 86 3.67 11.51 12.14
CA ILE A 86 4.21 10.23 11.68
C ILE A 86 3.10 9.22 11.34
N ASN A 87 2.03 9.16 12.16
CA ASN A 87 0.89 8.30 11.89
C ASN A 87 0.11 8.75 10.65
N GLN A 88 -0.02 10.07 10.43
CA GLN A 88 -0.59 10.61 9.18
C GLN A 88 0.23 10.19 7.96
N MET A 89 1.56 10.22 8.04
CA MET A 89 2.43 9.77 6.96
C MET A 89 2.28 8.25 6.70
N LEU A 90 2.26 7.42 7.74
CA LEU A 90 2.08 5.98 7.61
C LEU A 90 0.77 5.61 6.93
N ILE A 91 -0.36 6.15 7.40
CA ILE A 91 -1.66 5.84 6.79
C ILE A 91 -1.75 6.38 5.35
N THR A 92 -1.17 7.54 5.07
CA THR A 92 -1.09 8.09 3.70
C THR A 92 -0.30 7.17 2.77
N MET A 93 0.82 6.60 3.23
CA MET A 93 1.62 5.67 2.45
C MET A 93 0.81 4.45 1.99
N VAL A 94 0.09 3.78 2.90
CA VAL A 94 -0.70 2.59 2.53
C VAL A 94 -1.97 2.92 1.77
N VAL A 95 -2.56 4.10 2.00
CA VAL A 95 -3.66 4.62 1.17
C VAL A 95 -3.22 4.75 -0.28
N LEU A 96 -2.08 5.41 -0.52
CA LEU A 96 -1.56 5.63 -1.87
C LEU A 96 -1.13 4.33 -2.56
N VAL A 97 -0.52 3.40 -1.82
CA VAL A 97 -0.15 2.07 -2.33
C VAL A 97 -1.38 1.22 -2.63
N SER A 98 -2.48 1.38 -1.89
CA SER A 98 -3.73 0.67 -2.19
C SER A 98 -4.45 1.22 -3.42
N SER A 99 -4.17 2.47 -3.80
CA SER A 99 -4.68 3.11 -5.01
C SER A 99 -3.68 3.14 -6.17
N VAL A 100 -2.47 2.61 -5.97
CA VAL A 100 -1.47 2.55 -7.04
C VAL A 100 -2.03 1.71 -8.19
N GLY A 101 -1.75 2.12 -9.42
CA GLY A 101 -2.22 1.39 -10.60
C GLY A 101 -1.78 -0.08 -10.62
N GLU A 102 -2.33 -0.87 -11.53
CA GLU A 102 -1.98 -2.29 -11.64
C GLU A 102 -0.48 -2.49 -11.87
N ILE A 103 0.14 -3.42 -11.14
CA ILE A 103 1.57 -3.80 -11.28
C ILE A 103 1.85 -4.55 -12.60
N VAL A 104 0.80 -4.85 -13.36
CA VAL A 104 0.86 -5.59 -14.62
C VAL A 104 0.23 -4.76 -15.74
N GLY A 105 0.93 -4.72 -16.88
CA GLY A 105 0.51 -4.08 -18.11
C GLY A 105 -0.73 -4.72 -18.74
N TYR A 106 -1.26 -4.06 -19.78
CA TYR A 106 -2.32 -4.66 -20.58
C TYR A 106 -1.84 -5.94 -21.28
N ASP A 107 -0.62 -5.89 -21.80
CA ASP A 107 0.13 -6.98 -22.46
C ASP A 107 0.68 -8.05 -21.50
N GLY A 108 0.50 -7.89 -20.19
CA GLY A 108 1.00 -8.82 -19.18
C GLY A 108 2.45 -8.56 -18.74
N THR A 109 3.07 -7.45 -19.16
CA THR A 109 4.42 -7.04 -18.73
C THR A 109 4.42 -6.45 -17.33
N TYR A 110 5.58 -6.46 -16.66
CA TYR A 110 5.76 -5.87 -15.34
C TYR A 110 5.86 -4.33 -15.43
N LYS A 111 5.19 -3.64 -14.50
CA LYS A 111 5.28 -2.18 -14.33
C LYS A 111 6.14 -1.83 -13.12
N SER A 112 7.41 -1.51 -13.39
CA SER A 112 8.41 -1.22 -12.35
C SER A 112 8.03 -0.09 -11.40
N GLU A 113 7.41 0.99 -11.90
CA GLU A 113 7.01 2.11 -11.03
C GLU A 113 6.02 1.68 -9.93
N THR A 114 5.06 0.82 -10.28
CA THR A 114 4.11 0.26 -9.31
C THR A 114 4.80 -0.69 -8.34
N GLY A 115 5.64 -1.59 -8.85
CA GLY A 115 6.34 -2.55 -8.01
C GLY A 115 7.29 -1.88 -7.02
N ASP A 116 8.00 -0.84 -7.44
CA ASP A 116 8.86 -0.02 -6.58
C ASP A 116 8.08 0.65 -5.44
N ALA A 117 6.88 1.18 -5.72
CA ALA A 117 6.03 1.76 -4.69
C ALA A 117 5.64 0.72 -3.63
N ILE A 118 5.20 -0.47 -4.06
CA ILE A 118 4.82 -1.56 -3.15
C ILE A 118 6.04 -2.06 -2.36
N ARG A 119 7.18 -2.23 -3.02
CA ARG A 119 8.43 -2.69 -2.42
C ARG A 119 8.93 -1.74 -1.35
N LEU A 120 9.02 -0.44 -1.64
CA LEU A 120 9.49 0.56 -0.68
C LEU A 120 8.58 0.65 0.54
N THR A 121 7.27 0.48 0.36
CA THR A 121 6.32 0.37 1.47
C THR A 121 6.57 -0.90 2.29
N GLY A 122 6.81 -2.04 1.66
CA GLY A 122 7.20 -3.27 2.35
C GLY A 122 8.49 -3.11 3.15
N GLU A 123 9.51 -2.44 2.58
CA GLU A 123 10.77 -2.14 3.27
C GLU A 123 10.57 -1.26 4.51
N VAL A 124 9.67 -0.28 4.46
CA VAL A 124 9.30 0.52 5.66
C VAL A 124 8.63 -0.36 6.70
N LEU A 125 7.67 -1.19 6.28
CA LEU A 125 6.86 -1.99 7.19
C LEU A 125 7.62 -3.20 7.77
N ALA A 126 8.76 -3.59 7.19
CA ALA A 126 9.59 -4.69 7.68
C ALA A 126 10.07 -4.44 9.12
N ASP A 127 10.35 -3.18 9.47
CA ASP A 127 10.69 -2.77 10.85
C ASP A 127 9.57 -3.09 11.85
N TYR A 128 8.34 -3.29 11.36
CA TYR A 128 7.14 -3.57 12.12
C TYR A 128 6.60 -5.00 11.91
N GLY A 129 7.44 -5.90 11.39
CA GLY A 129 7.10 -7.31 11.21
C GLY A 129 6.37 -7.65 9.91
N TRP A 130 6.36 -6.76 8.91
CA TRP A 130 5.90 -7.09 7.57
C TRP A 130 6.80 -8.12 6.88
N TYR A 131 6.17 -9.02 6.12
CA TYR A 131 6.85 -9.93 5.20
C TYR A 131 5.96 -10.26 3.99
N TYR A 132 6.61 -10.60 2.88
CA TYR A 132 5.97 -11.15 1.69
C TYR A 132 5.76 -12.66 1.87
N GLU A 133 4.56 -13.14 1.54
CA GLU A 133 4.26 -14.58 1.49
C GLU A 133 4.84 -15.21 0.21
N ASP A 134 4.87 -16.55 0.15
CA ASP A 134 5.48 -17.29 -0.96
C ASP A 134 4.98 -16.79 -2.34
N GLY A 135 5.92 -16.40 -3.20
CA GLY A 135 5.62 -15.91 -4.55
C GLY A 135 5.24 -14.43 -4.64
N GLU A 136 4.92 -13.76 -3.52
CA GLU A 136 4.53 -12.35 -3.52
C GLU A 136 5.70 -11.43 -3.84
N GLU A 137 6.88 -11.72 -3.29
CA GLU A 137 8.08 -10.90 -3.50
C GLU A 137 8.53 -10.94 -4.98
N GLU A 138 8.46 -12.11 -5.63
CA GLU A 138 8.77 -12.25 -7.05
C GLU A 138 7.77 -11.49 -7.93
N VAL A 139 6.51 -11.40 -7.52
CA VAL A 139 5.52 -10.56 -8.20
C VAL A 139 5.86 -9.08 -8.03
N VAL A 140 6.15 -8.65 -6.81
CA VAL A 140 6.52 -7.25 -6.52
C VAL A 140 7.79 -6.84 -7.26
N ASN A 141 8.77 -7.74 -7.38
CA ASN A 141 10.04 -7.50 -8.05
C ASN A 141 9.98 -7.71 -9.57
N GLY A 142 8.86 -8.16 -10.12
CA GLY A 142 8.72 -8.42 -11.56
C GLY A 142 9.46 -9.66 -12.07
N THR A 143 9.97 -10.51 -11.18
CA THR A 143 10.75 -11.73 -11.51
C THR A 143 9.87 -12.98 -11.62
N SER A 144 8.61 -12.89 -11.19
CA SER A 144 7.64 -13.99 -11.28
C SER A 144 7.42 -14.47 -12.71
N GLU A 145 7.30 -15.78 -12.89
CA GLU A 145 6.93 -16.44 -14.15
C GLU A 145 5.49 -16.13 -14.62
N LEU A 146 4.72 -15.43 -13.78
CA LEU A 146 3.40 -14.92 -14.13
C LEU A 146 3.48 -13.77 -15.15
N TYR A 147 4.58 -13.03 -15.20
CA TYR A 147 4.77 -11.94 -16.16
C TYR A 147 5.12 -12.46 -17.55
N VAL A 148 4.64 -11.75 -18.57
CA VAL A 148 5.15 -11.92 -19.93
C VAL A 148 6.54 -11.32 -19.96
N LYS A 149 7.55 -12.17 -20.20
CA LYS A 149 8.90 -11.70 -20.45
C LYS A 149 8.87 -10.93 -21.76
N ASN A 150 9.35 -9.68 -21.74
CA ASN A 150 9.72 -9.03 -22.99
C ASN A 150 10.73 -9.95 -23.68
N ARG A 151 10.42 -10.39 -24.89
CA ARG A 151 11.47 -10.93 -25.76
C ARG A 151 12.40 -9.75 -26.00
N GLU A 152 13.55 -9.74 -25.31
CA GLU A 152 14.64 -8.85 -25.68
C GLU A 152 14.97 -9.08 -27.17
N GLY A 153 15.30 -7.97 -27.84
CA GLY A 153 15.24 -7.80 -29.29
C GLY A 153 15.85 -8.91 -30.15
N LEU A 154 15.15 -9.20 -31.24
CA LEU A 154 15.80 -9.44 -32.54
C LEU A 154 16.30 -8.09 -33.09
#